data_AF-A0A0H2MQD2-F1
#
_entry.id   AF-A0A0H2MQD2-F1
#
_cell.length_a   1.000
_cell.length_b   1.000
_cell.length_c   1.000
_cell.angle_alpha   90.00
_cell.angle_beta   90.00
_cell.angle_gamma   90.00
#
_symmetry.space_group_name_H-M   'P 1'
#
loop_
_entity.id
_entity.type
_entity.pdbx_description
1 polymer ?
#
loop_
_entity_poly.entity_id
_entity_poly.type
_entity_poly.pdbx_seq_one_letter_code
_entity_poly.pdbx_strand_id
1 'polypeptide(L)'
;MDSDEHNVECKSENTLTHLTWLEHVQRLIFQEWKQFVGYLFASIAGAFGVVELFKFFLPHLELNNIKILFILVAIGLVFSLLHCIHAYCTRVPSGLETESKEVHKIVRRKRLFWEYALFHQLLEDRITEIDRELTDILSNRVYVKFSQNLNDDEYMKWLQLRPKNMLKLVEVAKQLFIRELGPNLSSNEENELCYMNIVQFADLVSGLYRDLYEYEVEGRQISAPDDFDLLHEIQSSWVVSIRDGFYQMMSITKGIATRKNRDLSPVEGTITLEEPPRIEEFNIELGRLKVLKNIKF
;
A
#
# COMPACT_ATOMS: atom_id res chain seq x y z
N MET A 1 8.17 -15.69 34.87
CA MET A 1 6.97 -14.91 35.25
C MET A 1 7.11 -13.59 34.51
N ASP A 2 6.58 -13.37 33.32
CA ASP A 2 5.53 -14.07 32.56
C ASP A 2 5.93 -14.07 31.08
N SER A 3 6.14 -15.24 30.47
CA SER A 3 6.51 -15.36 29.04
C SER A 3 5.29 -15.37 28.12
N ASP A 4 4.08 -15.40 28.69
CA ASP A 4 2.85 -15.66 27.94
C ASP A 4 2.11 -14.36 27.55
N GLU A 5 2.60 -13.19 27.98
CA GLU A 5 1.97 -11.88 27.69
C GLU A 5 2.41 -11.21 26.38
N HIS A 6 3.32 -11.81 25.61
CA HIS A 6 3.90 -11.15 24.43
C HIS A 6 3.46 -11.74 23.09
N ASN A 7 2.73 -12.86 23.09
CA ASN A 7 2.18 -13.45 21.88
C ASN A 7 0.78 -12.89 21.61
N VAL A 8 0.67 -12.04 20.58
CA VAL A 8 -0.64 -11.57 20.10
C VAL A 8 -1.15 -12.56 19.06
N GLU A 9 -2.08 -13.42 19.46
CA GLU A 9 -2.78 -14.30 18.54
C GLU A 9 -3.96 -13.55 17.90
N CYS A 10 -3.95 -13.41 16.58
CA CYS A 10 -5.07 -12.86 15.81
C CYS A 10 -5.64 -13.95 14.92
N LYS A 11 -6.87 -14.39 15.22
CA LYS A 11 -7.67 -15.27 14.37
C LYS A 11 -8.79 -14.47 13.75
N SER A 12 -8.84 -14.39 12.43
CA SER A 12 -9.91 -13.72 11.69
C SER A 12 -10.47 -14.64 10.60
N GLU A 13 -11.76 -14.91 10.65
CA GLU A 13 -12.51 -15.51 9.54
C GLU A 13 -13.11 -14.39 8.71
N ASN A 14 -12.61 -14.24 7.49
CA ASN A 14 -12.85 -13.06 6.68
C ASN A 14 -13.46 -13.44 5.33
N THR A 15 -14.50 -12.72 4.92
CA THR A 15 -15.06 -12.85 3.58
C THR A 15 -14.31 -11.92 2.62
N LEU A 16 -14.02 -12.42 1.42
CA LEU A 16 -13.29 -11.67 0.40
C LEU A 16 -14.20 -11.35 -0.77
N THR A 17 -14.14 -10.11 -1.26
CA THR A 17 -14.94 -9.71 -2.40
C THR A 17 -14.21 -10.05 -3.69
N HIS A 18 -14.91 -10.59 -4.68
CA HIS A 18 -14.38 -10.72 -6.03
C HIS A 18 -15.47 -10.40 -7.03
N LEU A 19 -15.10 -9.82 -8.16
CA LEU A 19 -16.03 -9.70 -9.28
C LEU A 19 -15.89 -10.88 -10.23
N THR A 20 -17.01 -11.50 -10.51
CA THR A 20 -17.15 -12.46 -11.60
C THR A 20 -17.20 -11.73 -12.94
N TRP A 21 -16.90 -12.46 -14.01
CA TRP A 21 -17.01 -11.93 -15.38
C TRP A 21 -18.41 -11.39 -15.70
N LEU A 22 -19.45 -12.05 -15.18
CA LEU A 22 -20.84 -11.63 -15.40
C LEU A 22 -21.13 -10.29 -14.73
N GLU A 23 -20.63 -10.07 -13.52
CA GLU A 23 -20.78 -8.79 -12.82
C GLU A 23 -20.00 -7.67 -13.51
N HIS A 24 -18.83 -7.96 -14.10
CA HIS A 24 -18.12 -7.01 -14.95
C HIS A 24 -18.95 -6.58 -16.15
N VAL A 25 -19.58 -7.53 -16.84
CA VAL A 25 -20.46 -7.25 -17.98
C VAL A 25 -21.68 -6.44 -17.52
N GLN A 26 -22.30 -6.82 -16.41
CA GLN A 26 -23.45 -6.10 -15.86
C GLN A 26 -23.10 -4.66 -15.47
N ARG A 27 -21.95 -4.43 -14.80
CA ARG A 27 -21.47 -3.08 -14.47
C ARG A 27 -21.17 -2.27 -15.71
N LEU A 28 -20.51 -2.85 -16.71
CA LEU A 28 -20.22 -2.19 -17.98
C LEU A 28 -21.52 -1.76 -18.66
N ILE A 29 -22.51 -2.65 -18.75
CA ILE A 29 -23.81 -2.33 -19.32
C ILE A 29 -24.47 -1.21 -18.53
N PHE A 30 -24.56 -1.30 -17.21
CA PHE A 30 -25.30 -0.32 -16.41
C PHE A 30 -24.63 1.06 -16.35
N GLN A 31 -23.30 1.11 -16.23
CA GLN A 31 -22.54 2.36 -16.11
C GLN A 31 -22.40 3.08 -17.45
N GLU A 32 -22.18 2.34 -18.53
CA GLU A 32 -21.83 2.92 -19.84
C GLU A 32 -23.03 2.95 -20.81
N TRP A 33 -24.23 2.50 -20.43
CA TRP A 33 -25.38 2.42 -21.34
C TRP A 33 -25.71 3.75 -22.03
N LYS A 34 -25.65 4.87 -21.29
CA LYS A 34 -25.94 6.20 -21.84
C LYS A 34 -24.89 6.61 -22.87
N GLN A 35 -23.62 6.33 -22.56
CA GLN A 35 -22.51 6.62 -23.47
C GLN A 35 -22.58 5.72 -24.71
N PHE A 36 -22.90 4.43 -24.52
CA PHE A 36 -23.10 3.46 -25.59
C PHE A 36 -24.15 3.93 -26.60
N VAL A 37 -25.30 4.41 -26.11
CA VAL A 37 -26.35 4.95 -26.98
C VAL A 37 -25.87 6.20 -27.72
N GLY A 38 -25.16 7.10 -27.04
CA GLY A 38 -24.56 8.29 -27.66
C GLY A 38 -23.57 7.94 -28.77
N TYR A 39 -22.61 7.05 -28.50
CA TYR A 39 -21.62 6.59 -29.49
C TYR A 39 -22.27 5.81 -30.64
N LEU A 40 -23.34 5.06 -30.38
CA LEU A 40 -24.08 4.35 -31.42
C LEU A 40 -24.72 5.34 -32.40
N PHE A 41 -25.42 6.36 -31.91
CA PHE A 41 -26.02 7.37 -32.79
C PHE A 41 -24.97 8.18 -33.53
N ALA A 42 -23.89 8.59 -32.86
CA ALA A 42 -22.79 9.34 -33.47
C ALA A 42 -22.08 8.53 -34.56
N SER A 43 -21.80 7.25 -34.31
CA SER A 43 -21.14 6.37 -35.29
C SER A 43 -22.03 6.05 -36.50
N ILE A 44 -23.33 5.80 -36.28
CA ILE A 44 -24.29 5.61 -37.38
C ILE A 44 -24.38 6.90 -38.22
N ALA A 45 -24.53 8.06 -37.60
CA ALA A 45 -24.61 9.34 -38.30
C ALA A 45 -23.32 9.65 -39.10
N GLY A 46 -22.15 9.41 -38.49
CA GLY A 46 -20.85 9.56 -39.16
C GLY A 46 -20.70 8.61 -40.35
N ALA A 47 -21.03 7.33 -40.18
CA ALA A 47 -20.98 6.35 -41.25
C ALA A 47 -21.96 6.67 -42.39
N PHE A 48 -23.15 7.19 -42.07
CA PHE A 48 -24.09 7.71 -43.06
C PHE A 48 -23.49 8.86 -43.88
N GLY A 49 -22.86 9.83 -43.21
CA GLY A 49 -22.18 10.94 -43.88
C GLY A 49 -21.06 10.49 -44.80
N VAL A 50 -20.27 9.48 -44.38
CA VAL A 50 -19.23 8.87 -45.21
C VAL A 50 -19.83 8.20 -46.44
N VAL A 51 -20.89 7.40 -46.30
CA VAL A 51 -21.54 6.75 -47.44
C VAL A 51 -22.11 7.77 -48.43
N GLU A 52 -22.71 8.85 -47.96
CA GLU A 52 -23.25 9.89 -48.86
C GLU A 52 -22.13 10.63 -49.62
N LEU A 53 -20.98 10.87 -48.99
CA LEU A 53 -19.79 11.39 -49.68
C LEU A 53 -19.25 10.41 -50.74
N PHE A 54 -19.21 9.12 -50.40
CA PHE A 54 -18.71 8.08 -51.32
C PHE A 54 -19.67 7.77 -52.47
N LYS A 55 -20.96 8.04 -52.32
CA LYS A 55 -21.96 7.90 -53.38
C LYS A 55 -21.62 8.73 -54.62
N PHE A 56 -20.91 9.85 -54.46
CA PHE A 56 -20.40 10.66 -55.58
C PHE A 56 -19.40 9.88 -56.44
N PHE A 57 -18.60 8.99 -55.84
CA PHE A 57 -17.58 8.19 -56.52
C PHE A 57 -18.06 6.79 -56.89
N LEU A 58 -19.00 6.23 -56.12
CA LEU A 58 -19.53 4.87 -56.25
C LEU A 58 -21.07 4.91 -56.25
N PRO A 59 -21.71 5.12 -57.41
CA PRO A 59 -23.16 5.33 -57.49
C PRO A 59 -23.99 4.11 -57.05
N HIS A 60 -23.38 2.92 -57.04
CA HIS A 60 -24.04 1.65 -56.70
C HIS A 60 -24.33 1.51 -55.19
N LEU A 61 -23.78 2.38 -54.35
CA LEU A 61 -24.03 2.42 -52.91
C LEU A 61 -25.28 3.26 -52.62
N GLU A 62 -26.45 2.73 -52.93
CA GLU A 62 -27.71 3.36 -52.58
C GLU A 62 -28.08 3.11 -51.11
N LEU A 63 -28.25 4.17 -50.32
CA LEU A 63 -28.68 4.09 -48.91
C LEU A 63 -30.05 3.42 -48.71
N ASN A 64 -30.87 3.35 -49.76
CA ASN A 64 -32.15 2.62 -49.74
C ASN A 64 -31.97 1.09 -49.68
N ASN A 65 -30.76 0.58 -49.94
CA ASN A 65 -30.49 -0.84 -49.82
C ASN A 65 -30.43 -1.26 -48.34
N ILE A 66 -31.43 -2.03 -47.92
CA ILE A 66 -31.54 -2.58 -46.55
C ILE A 66 -30.25 -3.28 -46.10
N LYS A 67 -29.53 -3.94 -47.02
CA LYS A 67 -28.25 -4.59 -46.69
C LYS A 67 -27.18 -3.58 -46.25
N ILE A 68 -27.09 -2.44 -46.92
CA ILE A 68 -26.12 -1.38 -46.59
C ILE A 68 -26.49 -0.77 -45.24
N LEU A 69 -27.77 -0.51 -45.01
CA LEU A 69 -28.25 0.01 -43.73
C LEU A 69 -27.96 -0.96 -42.57
N PHE A 70 -28.19 -2.26 -42.77
CA PHE A 70 -27.87 -3.28 -41.76
C PHE A 70 -26.36 -3.34 -41.45
N ILE A 71 -25.52 -3.26 -42.48
CA ILE A 71 -24.06 -3.22 -42.31
C ILE A 71 -23.63 -1.98 -41.52
N LEU A 72 -24.18 -0.79 -41.83
CA LEU A 72 -23.87 0.44 -41.11
C LEU A 72 -24.25 0.37 -39.62
N VAL A 73 -25.44 -0.16 -39.33
CA VAL A 73 -25.89 -0.36 -37.94
C VAL A 73 -24.99 -1.37 -37.22
N ALA A 74 -24.61 -2.48 -37.88
CA ALA A 74 -23.71 -3.47 -37.31
C ALA A 74 -22.32 -2.87 -37.00
N ILE A 75 -21.76 -2.07 -37.91
CA ILE A 75 -20.47 -1.38 -37.69
C ILE A 75 -20.60 -0.39 -36.53
N GLY A 76 -21.67 0.41 -36.48
CA GLY A 76 -21.91 1.36 -35.38
C GLY A 76 -22.04 0.67 -34.02
N LEU A 77 -22.73 -0.47 -33.97
CA LEU A 77 -22.83 -1.31 -32.77
C LEU A 77 -21.46 -1.81 -32.30
N VAL A 78 -20.65 -2.37 -33.21
CA VAL A 78 -19.30 -2.84 -32.89
C VAL A 78 -18.41 -1.70 -32.42
N PHE A 79 -18.42 -0.56 -33.10
CA PHE A 79 -17.63 0.60 -32.74
C PHE A 79 -18.02 1.16 -31.36
N SER A 80 -19.32 1.32 -31.11
CA SER A 80 -19.82 1.78 -29.80
C SER A 80 -19.45 0.81 -28.68
N LEU A 81 -19.58 -0.50 -28.92
CA LEU A 81 -19.19 -1.53 -27.95
C LEU A 81 -17.69 -1.48 -27.65
N LEU A 82 -16.84 -1.37 -28.68
CA LEU A 82 -15.39 -1.23 -28.51
C LEU A 82 -15.04 0.04 -27.74
N HIS A 83 -15.70 1.17 -28.02
CA HIS A 83 -15.44 2.43 -27.34
C HIS A 83 -15.87 2.39 -25.86
N CYS A 84 -17.01 1.77 -25.54
CA CYS A 84 -17.44 1.56 -24.16
C CYS A 84 -16.51 0.62 -23.40
N ILE A 85 -16.06 -0.48 -24.04
CA ILE A 85 -15.05 -1.37 -23.45
C ILE A 85 -13.74 -0.60 -23.20
N HIS A 86 -13.32 0.21 -24.17
CA HIS A 86 -12.11 1.02 -24.02
C HIS A 86 -12.25 2.03 -22.88
N ALA A 87 -13.33 2.81 -22.86
CA ALA A 87 -13.61 3.79 -21.80
C ALA A 87 -13.67 3.14 -20.42
N TYR A 88 -14.33 1.99 -20.29
CA TYR A 88 -14.34 1.20 -19.06
C TYR A 88 -12.93 0.73 -18.66
N CYS A 89 -12.13 0.28 -19.65
CA CYS A 89 -10.74 -0.13 -19.47
C CYS A 89 -9.74 1.03 -19.30
N THR A 90 -10.14 2.29 -19.45
CA THR A 90 -9.26 3.45 -19.20
C THR A 90 -9.75 4.32 -18.05
N ARG A 91 -10.96 4.06 -17.54
CA ARG A 91 -11.54 4.80 -16.42
C ARG A 91 -10.69 4.62 -15.16
N VAL A 92 -10.24 5.73 -14.61
CA VAL A 92 -9.54 5.77 -13.32
C VAL A 92 -10.58 5.63 -12.21
N PRO A 93 -10.39 4.72 -11.24
CA PRO A 93 -11.27 4.66 -10.07
C PRO A 93 -11.19 5.98 -9.29
N SER A 94 -12.33 6.48 -8.85
CA SER A 94 -12.42 7.73 -8.08
C SER A 94 -11.54 7.67 -6.83
N GLY A 95 -10.81 8.74 -6.51
CA GLY A 95 -9.90 8.86 -5.36
C GLY A 95 -8.62 8.02 -5.46
N LEU A 96 -8.33 7.45 -6.64
CA LEU A 96 -7.03 6.86 -6.98
C LEU A 96 -6.33 7.64 -8.10
N GLU A 97 -6.72 8.90 -8.36
CA GLU A 97 -6.25 9.67 -9.52
C GLU A 97 -4.73 9.88 -9.52
N THR A 98 -4.12 9.95 -8.32
CA THR A 98 -2.68 10.12 -8.11
C THR A 98 -1.92 8.80 -8.06
N GLU A 99 -2.61 7.67 -8.00
CA GLU A 99 -2.01 6.35 -7.80
C GLU A 99 -1.49 5.73 -9.09
N SER A 100 -0.66 4.69 -8.95
CA SER A 100 -0.04 4.02 -10.09
C SER A 100 -1.05 3.26 -10.98
N LYS A 101 -0.67 3.03 -12.24
CA LYS A 101 -1.51 2.27 -13.19
C LYS A 101 -1.76 0.82 -12.74
N GLU A 102 -0.83 0.24 -11.98
CA GLU A 102 -1.01 -1.10 -11.43
C GLU A 102 -2.06 -1.11 -10.31
N VAL A 103 -2.07 -0.11 -9.43
CA VAL A 103 -3.16 0.11 -8.45
C VAL A 103 -4.52 0.21 -9.15
N HIS A 104 -4.64 1.02 -10.21
CA HIS A 104 -5.89 1.15 -10.97
C HIS A 104 -6.35 -0.19 -11.56
N LYS A 105 -5.41 -0.97 -12.07
CA LYS A 105 -5.66 -2.28 -12.69
C LYS A 105 -6.10 -3.31 -11.66
N ILE A 106 -5.55 -3.31 -10.46
CA ILE A 106 -5.97 -4.18 -9.36
C ILE A 106 -7.43 -3.88 -8.98
N VAL A 107 -7.73 -2.61 -8.69
CA VAL A 107 -9.09 -2.17 -8.29
C VAL A 107 -10.10 -2.36 -9.40
N ARG A 108 -9.71 -2.21 -10.67
CA ARG A 108 -10.64 -2.49 -11.78
C ARG A 108 -10.93 -3.97 -11.93
N ARG A 109 -9.92 -4.83 -11.81
CA ARG A 109 -10.08 -6.26 -12.07
C ARG A 109 -10.71 -7.00 -10.90
N LYS A 110 -10.55 -6.52 -9.66
CA LYS A 110 -11.03 -7.16 -8.41
C LYS A 110 -10.94 -8.69 -8.46
N ARG A 111 -9.75 -9.19 -8.82
CA ARG A 111 -9.47 -10.64 -8.78
C ARG A 111 -9.57 -11.14 -7.35
N LEU A 112 -9.62 -12.46 -7.15
CA LEU A 112 -9.53 -13.01 -5.81
C LEU A 112 -8.29 -12.46 -5.08
N PHE A 113 -8.44 -12.11 -3.81
CA PHE A 113 -7.42 -11.49 -2.97
C PHE A 113 -6.94 -10.11 -3.45
N TRP A 114 -7.74 -9.39 -4.24
CA TRP A 114 -7.36 -8.07 -4.75
C TRP A 114 -7.14 -7.05 -3.64
N GLU A 115 -7.78 -7.20 -2.48
CA GLU A 115 -7.62 -6.31 -1.33
C GLU A 115 -6.17 -6.35 -0.82
N TYR A 116 -5.60 -7.55 -0.68
CA TYR A 116 -4.20 -7.76 -0.31
C TYR A 116 -3.24 -7.30 -1.41
N ALA A 117 -3.59 -7.58 -2.67
CA ALA A 117 -2.79 -7.11 -3.81
C ALA A 117 -2.74 -5.57 -3.87
N LEU A 118 -3.87 -4.91 -3.62
CA LEU A 118 -3.98 -3.46 -3.58
C LEU A 118 -3.12 -2.89 -2.46
N PHE A 119 -3.30 -3.39 -1.25
CA PHE A 119 -2.54 -2.94 -0.08
C PHE A 119 -1.02 -3.10 -0.29
N HIS A 120 -0.59 -4.27 -0.77
CA HIS A 120 0.81 -4.51 -1.07
C HIS A 120 1.35 -3.52 -2.10
N GLN A 121 0.64 -3.31 -3.21
CA GLN A 121 1.10 -2.39 -4.26
C GLN A 121 1.16 -0.94 -3.76
N LEU A 122 0.17 -0.48 -2.99
CA LEU A 122 0.17 0.86 -2.40
C LEU A 122 1.36 1.06 -1.48
N LEU A 123 1.66 0.10 -0.61
CA LEU A 123 2.81 0.17 0.29
C LEU A 123 4.14 0.12 -0.47
N GLU A 124 4.26 -0.75 -1.47
CA GLU A 124 5.45 -0.83 -2.32
C GLU A 124 5.74 0.51 -3.00
N ASP A 125 4.72 1.15 -3.59
CA ASP A 125 4.85 2.44 -4.26
C ASP A 125 5.26 3.57 -3.30
N ARG A 126 4.78 3.54 -2.04
CA ARG A 126 4.98 4.62 -1.06
C ARG A 126 6.23 4.48 -0.20
N ILE A 127 6.60 3.23 0.15
CA ILE A 127 7.66 2.95 1.13
C ILE A 127 9.01 2.75 0.45
N THR A 128 9.06 2.35 -0.83
CA THR A 128 10.34 2.07 -1.53
C THR A 128 11.37 3.21 -1.40
N GLU A 129 10.93 4.47 -1.51
CA GLU A 129 11.83 5.62 -1.35
C GLU A 129 12.31 5.78 0.10
N ILE A 130 11.40 5.70 1.07
CA ILE A 130 11.70 5.85 2.50
C ILE A 130 12.61 4.72 2.99
N ASP A 131 12.35 3.49 2.54
CA ASP A 131 13.16 2.31 2.88
C ASP A 131 14.57 2.42 2.33
N ARG A 132 14.74 2.95 1.11
CA ARG A 132 16.07 3.25 0.56
C ARG A 132 16.79 4.29 1.41
N GLU A 133 16.12 5.39 1.75
CA GLU A 133 16.70 6.45 2.59
C GLU A 133 17.09 5.92 3.98
N LEU A 134 16.21 5.16 4.62
CA LEU A 134 16.48 4.51 5.91
C LEU A 134 17.66 3.54 5.79
N THR A 135 17.73 2.73 4.74
CA THR A 135 18.85 1.81 4.50
C THR A 135 20.17 2.55 4.36
N ASP A 136 20.18 3.66 3.62
CA ASP A 136 21.38 4.45 3.40
C ASP A 136 21.85 5.14 4.68
N ILE A 137 20.92 5.57 5.55
CA ILE A 137 21.22 6.07 6.89
C ILE A 137 21.81 4.97 7.78
N LEU A 138 21.14 3.82 7.87
CA LEU A 138 21.59 2.68 8.68
C LEU A 138 22.97 2.17 8.22
N SER A 139 23.26 2.25 6.92
CA SER A 139 24.53 1.84 6.32
C SER A 139 25.61 2.93 6.37
N ASN A 140 25.36 4.08 7.03
CA ASN A 140 26.27 5.23 7.09
C ASN A 140 26.71 5.77 5.71
N ARG A 141 25.85 5.65 4.68
CA ARG A 141 26.12 6.15 3.32
C ARG A 141 25.72 7.62 3.14
N VAL A 142 24.85 8.11 4.01
CA VAL A 142 24.38 9.51 4.02
C VAL A 142 24.92 10.20 5.26
N TYR A 143 25.52 11.37 5.05
CA TYR A 143 25.93 12.24 6.14
C TYR A 143 24.71 12.99 6.70
N VAL A 144 24.40 12.74 7.98
CA VAL A 144 23.42 13.52 8.73
C VAL A 144 24.17 14.59 9.52
N LYS A 145 23.85 15.86 9.26
CA LYS A 145 24.50 16.99 9.94
C LYS A 145 24.02 17.05 11.40
N PHE A 146 24.96 17.18 12.34
CA PHE A 146 24.63 17.50 13.72
C PHE A 146 23.91 18.86 13.81
N SER A 147 22.74 18.85 14.44
CA SER A 147 21.93 20.06 14.67
C SER A 147 21.82 20.41 16.15
N GLN A 148 22.05 19.43 17.04
CA GLN A 148 21.95 19.59 18.49
C GLN A 148 23.24 19.11 19.15
N ASN A 149 23.81 19.94 20.01
CA ASN A 149 24.93 19.55 20.87
C ASN A 149 24.41 19.59 22.31
N LEU A 150 24.18 18.41 22.89
CA LEU A 150 23.58 18.27 24.21
C LEU A 150 24.68 18.13 25.27
N ASN A 151 24.52 18.80 26.40
CA ASN A 151 25.37 18.52 27.57
C ASN A 151 24.99 17.19 28.22
N ASP A 152 25.81 16.69 29.16
CA ASP A 152 25.58 15.41 29.85
C ASP A 152 24.14 15.28 30.39
N ASP A 153 23.61 16.28 31.11
CA ASP A 153 22.28 16.23 31.71
C ASP A 153 21.15 16.20 30.67
N GLU A 154 21.29 16.97 29.59
CA GLU A 154 20.35 16.98 28.46
C GLU A 154 20.37 15.67 27.70
N TYR A 155 21.57 15.15 27.42
CA TYR A 155 21.75 13.88 26.76
C TYR A 155 21.16 12.74 27.61
N MET A 156 21.33 12.76 28.93
CA MET A 156 20.72 11.78 29.82
C MET A 156 19.19 11.78 29.74
N LYS A 157 18.57 12.96 29.71
CA LYS A 157 17.11 13.07 29.56
C LYS A 157 16.66 12.53 28.20
N TRP A 158 17.37 12.88 27.13
CA TRP A 158 17.10 12.35 25.80
C TRP A 158 17.23 10.82 25.76
N LEU A 159 18.32 10.29 26.31
CA LEU A 159 18.61 8.87 26.42
C LEU A 159 17.51 8.10 27.17
N GLN A 160 16.90 8.70 28.19
CA GLN A 160 15.75 8.12 28.92
C GLN A 160 14.45 8.11 28.12
N LEU A 161 14.24 9.11 27.26
CA LEU A 161 13.04 9.23 26.43
C LEU A 161 13.11 8.33 25.20
N ARG A 162 14.33 8.08 24.69
CA ARG A 162 14.56 7.34 23.45
C ARG A 162 13.97 5.92 23.47
N PRO A 163 14.24 5.04 24.47
CA PRO A 163 13.56 3.74 24.58
C PRO A 163 12.05 3.85 24.74
N LYS A 164 11.55 4.85 25.47
CA LYS A 164 10.09 5.04 25.65
C LYS A 164 9.41 5.35 24.32
N ASN A 165 10.03 6.16 23.47
CA ASN A 165 9.53 6.46 22.14
C ASN A 165 9.60 5.22 21.22
N MET A 166 10.69 4.44 21.29
CA MET A 166 10.80 3.17 20.57
C MET A 166 9.69 2.19 20.97
N LEU A 167 9.43 2.02 22.26
CA LEU A 167 8.35 1.15 22.74
C LEU A 167 6.98 1.60 22.21
N LYS A 168 6.71 2.89 22.13
CA LYS A 168 5.48 3.40 21.50
C LYS A 168 5.39 3.04 20.02
N LEU A 169 6.50 3.18 19.27
CA LEU A 169 6.56 2.77 17.86
C LEU A 169 6.31 1.27 17.70
N VAL A 170 6.87 0.44 18.59
CA VAL A 170 6.62 -1.02 18.63
C VAL A 170 5.13 -1.31 18.88
N GLU A 171 4.49 -0.62 19.83
CA GLU A 171 3.07 -0.84 20.11
C GLU A 171 2.17 -0.43 18.94
N VAL A 172 2.47 0.68 18.26
CA VAL A 172 1.77 1.07 17.04
C VAL A 172 2.01 0.04 15.92
N ALA A 173 3.24 -0.47 15.78
CA ALA A 173 3.55 -1.53 14.83
C ALA A 173 2.76 -2.82 15.10
N LYS A 174 2.68 -3.27 16.36
CA LYS A 174 1.84 -4.44 16.73
C LYS A 174 0.38 -4.21 16.39
N GLN A 175 -0.14 -3.01 16.68
CA GLN A 175 -1.51 -2.66 16.39
C GLN A 175 -1.78 -2.73 14.88
N LEU A 176 -0.96 -2.07 14.05
CA LEU A 176 -1.14 -2.02 12.60
C LEU A 176 -0.85 -3.37 11.93
N PHE A 177 0.30 -3.99 12.19
CA PHE A 177 0.78 -5.15 11.44
C PHE A 177 0.06 -6.45 11.84
N ILE A 178 -0.41 -6.55 13.08
CA ILE A 178 -0.97 -7.81 13.62
C ILE A 178 -2.48 -7.68 13.81
N ARG A 179 -2.94 -6.67 14.58
CA ARG A 179 -4.36 -6.58 14.99
C ARG A 179 -5.25 -6.00 13.90
N GLU A 180 -4.78 -4.99 13.20
CA GLU A 180 -5.58 -4.23 12.24
C GLU A 180 -5.43 -4.72 10.80
N LEU A 181 -4.40 -5.50 10.48
CA LEU A 181 -4.13 -6.00 9.14
C LEU A 181 -5.32 -6.79 8.56
N GLY A 182 -5.76 -7.85 9.24
CA GLY A 182 -6.86 -8.69 8.77
C GLY A 182 -8.18 -7.91 8.60
N PRO A 183 -8.66 -7.22 9.66
CA PRO A 183 -9.91 -6.46 9.63
C PRO A 183 -9.95 -5.34 8.59
N ASN A 184 -8.84 -4.63 8.34
CA ASN A 184 -8.82 -3.54 7.36
C ASN A 184 -8.68 -4.01 5.90
N LEU A 185 -8.18 -5.23 5.68
CA LEU A 185 -8.01 -5.80 4.35
C LEU A 185 -9.15 -6.75 3.94
N SER A 186 -10.18 -6.89 4.78
CA SER A 186 -11.24 -7.87 4.57
C SER A 186 -12.63 -7.27 4.75
N SER A 187 -13.62 -7.75 3.98
CA SER A 187 -15.00 -7.25 4.08
C SER A 187 -15.77 -7.98 5.16
N ASN A 188 -16.59 -7.21 5.89
CA ASN A 188 -17.70 -7.75 6.65
C ASN A 188 -18.91 -7.92 5.74
N GLU A 189 -19.72 -8.95 5.98
CA GLU A 189 -20.85 -9.38 5.14
C GLU A 189 -21.89 -8.27 4.86
N GLU A 190 -21.90 -7.19 5.64
CA GLU A 190 -22.89 -6.11 5.55
C GLU A 190 -22.43 -4.89 4.71
N ASN A 191 -21.16 -4.78 4.32
CA ASN A 191 -20.64 -3.63 3.56
C ASN A 191 -19.66 -4.06 2.46
N GLU A 192 -19.98 -3.75 1.20
CA GLU A 192 -19.02 -3.86 0.10
C GLU A 192 -17.77 -3.04 0.45
N LEU A 193 -16.60 -3.69 0.56
CA LEU A 193 -15.40 -2.99 1.02
C LEU A 193 -15.10 -1.80 0.10
N CYS A 194 -15.14 -0.60 0.66
CA CYS A 194 -14.66 0.58 -0.02
C CYS A 194 -13.13 0.48 -0.06
N TYR A 195 -12.55 0.38 -1.27
CA TYR A 195 -11.09 0.37 -1.45
C TYR A 195 -10.41 1.59 -0.81
N MET A 196 -11.16 2.66 -0.52
CA MET A 196 -10.70 3.79 0.28
C MET A 196 -10.22 3.42 1.67
N ASN A 197 -10.84 2.43 2.32
CA ASN A 197 -10.40 1.99 3.65
C ASN A 197 -9.02 1.32 3.56
N ILE A 198 -8.77 0.55 2.49
CA ILE A 198 -7.45 -0.04 2.22
C ILE A 198 -6.42 1.06 1.95
N VAL A 199 -6.78 2.09 1.20
CA VAL A 199 -5.91 3.25 0.93
C VAL A 199 -5.55 3.96 2.23
N GLN A 200 -6.53 4.28 3.07
CA GLN A 200 -6.31 4.93 4.37
C GLN A 200 -5.45 4.06 5.29
N PHE A 201 -5.69 2.76 5.33
CA PHE A 201 -4.87 1.85 6.12
C PHE A 201 -3.43 1.76 5.60
N ALA A 202 -3.24 1.75 4.28
CA ALA A 202 -1.91 1.84 3.68
C ALA A 202 -1.22 3.18 3.99
N ASP A 203 -1.96 4.29 4.08
CA ASP A 203 -1.43 5.59 4.52
C ASP A 203 -0.95 5.54 5.98
N LEU A 204 -1.72 4.92 6.88
CA LEU A 204 -1.33 4.76 8.29
C LEU A 204 -0.05 3.96 8.45
N VAL A 205 0.06 2.83 7.74
CA VAL A 205 1.26 1.99 7.74
C VAL A 205 2.47 2.72 7.14
N SER A 206 2.26 3.46 6.04
CA SER A 206 3.30 4.29 5.44
C SER A 206 3.74 5.42 6.38
N GLY A 207 2.81 5.99 7.14
CA GLY A 207 3.06 6.99 8.20
C GLY A 207 3.96 6.44 9.29
N LEU A 208 3.62 5.27 9.86
CA LEU A 208 4.49 4.60 10.84
C LEU A 208 5.90 4.37 10.29
N TYR A 209 6.01 3.93 9.02
CA TYR A 209 7.32 3.69 8.41
C TYR A 209 8.15 4.97 8.25
N ARG A 210 7.48 6.10 7.93
CA ARG A 210 8.11 7.42 7.92
C ARG A 210 8.55 7.84 9.34
N ASP A 211 7.73 7.58 10.35
CA ASP A 211 8.09 7.87 11.75
C ASP A 211 9.34 7.09 12.19
N LEU A 212 9.54 5.85 11.70
CA LEU A 212 10.79 5.09 11.93
C LEU A 212 12.01 5.79 11.32
N TYR A 213 11.87 6.26 10.08
CA TYR A 213 12.92 7.02 9.41
C TYR A 213 13.25 8.31 10.17
N GLU A 214 12.23 9.09 10.52
CA GLU A 214 12.40 10.35 11.27
C GLU A 214 13.00 10.10 12.65
N TYR A 215 12.59 9.03 13.34
CA TYR A 215 13.19 8.60 14.59
C TYR A 215 14.70 8.38 14.42
N GLU A 216 15.15 7.63 13.41
CA GLU A 216 16.59 7.38 13.18
C GLU A 216 17.36 8.67 12.82
N VAL A 217 16.77 9.52 11.96
CA VAL A 217 17.36 10.82 11.60
C VAL A 217 17.54 11.72 12.82
N GLU A 218 16.51 11.86 13.66
CA GLU A 218 16.55 12.68 14.87
C GLU A 218 17.67 12.22 15.81
N GLY A 219 17.83 10.90 15.97
CA GLY A 219 18.91 10.34 16.79
C GLY A 219 20.28 10.78 16.30
N ARG A 220 20.52 10.65 14.99
CA ARG A 220 21.82 10.97 14.37
C ARG A 220 22.13 12.46 14.28
N GLN A 221 21.13 13.32 14.46
CA GLN A 221 21.32 14.76 14.51
C GLN A 221 21.90 15.26 15.84
N ILE A 222 21.93 14.40 16.87
CA ILE A 222 22.45 14.72 18.19
C ILE A 222 23.92 14.35 18.26
N SER A 223 24.75 15.31 18.67
CA SER A 223 26.13 15.03 19.09
C SER A 223 26.09 14.50 20.52
N ALA A 224 26.47 13.24 20.71
CA ALA A 224 26.65 12.68 22.04
C ALA A 224 27.91 13.28 22.70
N PRO A 225 27.94 13.44 24.04
CA PRO A 225 29.19 13.68 24.75
C PRO A 225 30.09 12.44 24.66
N ASP A 226 31.41 12.63 24.64
CA ASP A 226 32.42 11.57 24.39
C ASP A 226 32.22 10.30 25.25
N ASP A 227 31.75 10.46 26.50
CA ASP A 227 31.50 9.33 27.41
C ASP A 227 30.32 8.43 26.99
N PHE A 228 29.45 8.91 26.09
CA PHE A 228 28.21 8.27 25.65
C PHE A 228 28.23 7.77 24.20
N ASP A 229 29.33 7.94 23.48
CA ASP A 229 29.44 7.59 22.05
C ASP A 229 29.00 6.15 21.77
N LEU A 230 29.43 5.20 22.60
CA LEU A 230 29.07 3.79 22.45
C LEU A 230 27.56 3.55 22.63
N LEU A 231 26.93 4.18 23.62
CA LEU A 231 25.47 4.09 23.80
C LEU A 231 24.73 4.68 22.61
N HIS A 232 25.20 5.81 22.11
CA HIS A 232 24.62 6.48 20.95
C HIS A 232 24.69 5.58 19.69
N GLU A 233 25.86 4.95 19.49
CA GLU A 233 26.10 4.02 18.39
C GLU A 233 25.18 2.80 18.51
N ILE A 234 25.05 2.19 19.69
CA ILE A 234 24.21 1.01 19.89
C ILE A 234 22.73 1.31 19.61
N GLN A 235 22.25 2.49 20.01
CA GLN A 235 20.86 2.89 19.77
C GLN A 235 20.57 3.19 18.30
N SER A 236 21.61 3.50 17.52
CA SER A 236 21.50 3.60 16.08
C SER A 236 21.19 2.20 15.54
N SER A 237 20.15 2.08 14.71
CA SER A 237 19.64 0.78 14.19
C SER A 237 18.64 0.03 15.07
N TRP A 238 18.16 0.58 16.19
CA TRP A 238 17.04 -0.05 16.92
C TRP A 238 15.75 -0.19 16.09
N VAL A 239 15.58 0.67 15.08
CA VAL A 239 14.45 0.63 14.15
C VAL A 239 14.42 -0.62 13.27
N VAL A 240 15.52 -1.38 13.18
CA VAL A 240 15.62 -2.60 12.37
C VAL A 240 14.58 -3.64 12.79
N SER A 241 14.33 -3.81 14.08
CA SER A 241 13.35 -4.80 14.58
C SER A 241 11.92 -4.52 14.08
N ILE A 242 11.53 -3.24 13.96
CA ILE A 242 10.22 -2.87 13.41
C ILE A 242 10.21 -2.99 11.88
N ARG A 243 11.30 -2.60 11.22
CA ARG A 243 11.49 -2.73 9.77
C ARG A 243 11.39 -4.19 9.32
N ASP A 244 11.98 -5.13 10.06
CA ASP A 244 11.89 -6.56 9.78
C ASP A 244 10.47 -7.08 9.96
N GLY A 245 9.76 -6.62 11.00
CA GLY A 245 8.32 -6.90 11.18
C GLY A 245 7.47 -6.40 10.01
N PHE A 246 7.78 -5.22 9.49
CA PHE A 246 7.12 -4.68 8.30
C PHE A 246 7.36 -5.58 7.07
N TYR A 247 8.59 -6.06 6.84
CA TYR A 247 8.86 -6.98 5.74
C TYR A 247 8.17 -8.34 5.89
N GLN A 248 8.06 -8.85 7.13
CA GLN A 248 7.28 -10.06 7.40
C GLN A 248 5.80 -9.84 7.02
N MET A 249 5.21 -8.70 7.39
CA MET A 249 3.85 -8.32 6.98
C MET A 249 3.71 -8.21 5.45
N MET A 250 4.65 -7.55 4.78
CA MET A 250 4.67 -7.44 3.31
C MET A 250 4.78 -8.82 2.64
N SER A 251 5.59 -9.72 3.19
CA SER A 251 5.72 -11.10 2.69
C SER A 251 4.41 -11.88 2.83
N ILE A 252 3.73 -11.77 3.98
CA ILE A 252 2.43 -12.41 4.22
C ILE A 252 1.39 -11.88 3.23
N THR A 253 1.25 -10.56 3.11
CA THR A 253 0.27 -9.94 2.21
C THR A 253 0.51 -10.30 0.74
N LYS A 254 1.78 -10.32 0.30
CA LYS A 254 2.19 -10.80 -1.03
C LYS A 254 1.86 -12.28 -1.24
N GLY A 255 2.12 -13.10 -0.22
CA GLY A 255 1.80 -14.52 -0.21
C GLY A 255 0.32 -14.77 -0.43
N ILE A 256 -0.55 -13.99 0.22
CA ILE A 256 -2.01 -14.05 0.03
C ILE A 256 -2.41 -13.56 -1.36
N ALA A 257 -1.90 -12.39 -1.79
CA ALA A 257 -2.23 -11.76 -3.07
C ALA A 257 -1.88 -12.63 -4.29
N THR A 258 -0.93 -13.55 -4.17
CA THR A 258 -0.45 -14.41 -5.27
C THR A 258 -1.06 -15.82 -5.27
N ARG A 259 -1.99 -16.11 -4.34
CA ARG A 259 -2.65 -17.41 -4.26
C ARG A 259 -3.48 -17.73 -5.50
N LYS A 260 -3.63 -19.03 -5.77
CA LYS A 260 -4.47 -19.51 -6.86
C LYS A 260 -5.95 -19.31 -6.51
N ASN A 261 -6.77 -19.02 -7.51
CA ASN A 261 -8.22 -18.76 -7.39
C ASN A 261 -9.07 -19.86 -6.68
N ARG A 262 -8.50 -21.00 -6.32
CA ARG A 262 -9.20 -22.12 -5.65
C ARG A 262 -8.58 -22.50 -4.31
N ASP A 263 -7.53 -21.79 -3.90
CA ASP A 263 -6.82 -22.07 -2.67
C ASP A 263 -7.45 -21.29 -1.52
N LEU A 264 -8.34 -21.96 -0.79
CA LEU A 264 -9.02 -21.45 0.41
C LEU A 264 -8.38 -22.00 1.69
N SER A 265 -7.15 -22.53 1.60
CA SER A 265 -6.43 -22.99 2.79
C SER A 265 -6.22 -21.83 3.77
N PRO A 266 -6.20 -22.09 5.09
CA PRO A 266 -5.84 -21.05 6.05
C PRO A 266 -4.46 -20.45 5.73
N VAL A 267 -4.30 -19.16 6.03
CA VAL A 267 -2.99 -18.50 5.95
C VAL A 267 -2.42 -18.51 7.36
N GLU A 268 -1.30 -19.18 7.54
CA GLU A 268 -0.51 -19.06 8.75
C GLU A 268 0.66 -18.13 8.47
N GLY A 269 0.74 -17.06 9.24
CA GLY A 269 1.81 -16.08 9.18
C GLY A 269 2.15 -15.63 10.59
N THR A 270 3.43 -15.53 10.88
CA THR A 270 3.94 -15.01 12.15
C THR A 270 4.72 -13.75 11.86
N ILE A 271 4.41 -12.69 12.59
CA ILE A 271 5.18 -11.44 12.58
C ILE A 271 5.85 -11.35 13.94
N THR A 272 7.17 -11.47 13.96
CA THR A 272 7.98 -11.35 15.17
C THR A 272 8.67 -10.00 15.17
N LEU A 273 8.40 -9.20 16.21
CA LEU A 273 9.14 -7.97 16.52
C LEU A 273 10.19 -8.34 17.56
N GLU A 274 11.41 -8.60 17.10
CA GLU A 274 12.53 -9.00 17.97
C GLU A 274 13.03 -7.85 18.84
N GLU A 275 13.83 -8.19 19.85
CA GLU A 275 14.53 -7.18 20.63
C GLU A 275 15.46 -6.34 19.74
N PRO A 276 15.69 -5.05 20.06
CA PRO A 276 16.64 -4.23 19.32
C PRO A 276 18.05 -4.85 19.31
N PRO A 277 18.81 -4.68 18.23
CA PRO A 277 20.18 -5.19 18.16
C PRO A 277 21.03 -4.62 19.29
N ARG A 278 21.95 -5.45 19.81
CA ARG A 278 22.95 -5.08 20.85
C ARG A 278 22.33 -4.56 22.16
N ILE A 279 21.08 -4.96 22.50
CA ILE A 279 20.42 -4.53 23.75
C ILE A 279 21.20 -4.91 25.01
N GLU A 280 21.87 -6.06 25.02
CA GLU A 280 22.69 -6.48 26.17
C GLU A 280 23.94 -5.61 26.33
N GLU A 281 24.58 -5.24 25.22
CA GLU A 281 25.70 -4.32 25.23
C GLU A 281 25.27 -2.93 25.73
N PHE A 282 24.08 -2.48 25.31
CA PHE A 282 23.47 -1.25 25.83
C PHE A 282 23.29 -1.31 27.35
N ASN A 283 22.75 -2.40 27.89
CA ASN A 283 22.52 -2.56 29.32
C ASN A 283 23.83 -2.55 30.13
N ILE A 284 24.87 -3.23 29.62
CA ILE A 284 26.20 -3.25 30.24
C ILE A 284 26.81 -1.85 30.28
N GLU A 285 26.79 -1.15 29.15
CA GLU A 285 27.39 0.17 29.03
C GLU A 285 26.62 1.22 29.85
N LEU A 286 25.30 1.12 29.89
CA LEU A 286 24.46 1.93 30.76
C LEU A 286 24.80 1.71 32.24
N GLY A 287 25.06 0.46 32.63
CA GLY A 287 25.52 0.09 33.98
C GLY A 287 26.87 0.72 34.32
N ARG A 288 27.83 0.67 33.39
CA ARG A 288 29.15 1.32 33.53
C ARG A 288 29.02 2.82 33.79
N LEU A 289 28.20 3.50 32.99
CA LEU A 289 28.01 4.95 33.10
C LEU A 289 27.27 5.36 34.38
N LYS A 290 26.29 4.58 34.83
CA LYS A 290 25.62 4.81 36.13
C LYS A 290 26.63 4.85 37.29
N VAL A 291 27.61 3.95 37.29
CA VAL A 291 28.65 3.88 38.33
C VAL A 291 29.63 5.06 38.22
N LEU A 292 30.12 5.34 37.00
CA LEU A 292 31.15 6.36 36.79
C LEU A 292 30.65 7.79 37.00
N LYS A 293 29.42 8.08 36.57
CA LYS A 293 28.86 9.43 36.58
C LYS A 293 27.83 9.63 37.72
N ASN A 294 27.62 8.62 38.57
CA ASN A 294 26.63 8.62 39.65
C ASN A 294 25.21 8.99 39.18
N ILE A 295 24.83 8.50 38.00
CA ILE A 295 23.56 8.85 37.36
C ILE A 295 22.43 7.97 37.90
N LYS A 296 21.32 8.61 38.27
CA LYS A 296 20.07 7.93 38.66
C LYS A 296 19.12 7.86 37.46
N PHE A 297 18.69 6.64 37.13
CA PHE A 297 17.62 6.36 36.16
C PHE A 297 16.33 6.00 36.89
#